data_AF-A0A7Z9PTB8-F1
#
_entry.id   AF-A0A7Z9PTB8-F1
#
_cell.length_a   1.000
_cell.length_b   1.000
_cell.length_c   1.000
_cell.angle_alpha   90.00
_cell.angle_beta   90.00
_cell.angle_gamma   90.00
#
_symmetry.space_group_name_H-M   'P 1'
#
loop_
_entity.id
_entity.type
_entity.pdbx_description
1 polymer ?
#
loop_
_entity_poly.entity_id
_entity_poly.type
_entity_poly.pdbx_seq_one_letter_code
_entity_poly.pdbx_strand_id
1 'polypeptide(L)'
;MSNQKKNNTTTDAGIPVASDEHSLTVGPDGPIVLHDHYLLEQMANFNREMIPDRQPHAKGSGAFGYFEVTHDVSAYTKAAVFQPKTKTDTLIRFSTVAGESGSPDTWRDPRGFALKFYTTEGNYDMVGNNTPVFFVRDPLKFQHFIHSQKRRADNGLRDHDMQWDFWTLSPESAHQVAWLMGDRGIPKTWRNMNGYSSHTYMW
;
A
#
# COMPACT_ATOMS: atom_id res chain seq x y z
N MET A 1 -10.61 -24.71 -29.79
CA MET A 1 -11.50 -23.69 -29.19
C MET A 1 -12.20 -24.38 -28.04
N SER A 2 -11.86 -24.02 -26.81
CA SER A 2 -12.40 -24.70 -25.62
C SER A 2 -13.90 -24.44 -25.53
N ASN A 3 -14.63 -25.52 -25.28
CA ASN A 3 -16.07 -25.55 -25.06
C ASN A 3 -16.37 -24.89 -23.70
N GLN A 4 -16.26 -23.56 -23.61
CA GLN A 4 -16.58 -22.83 -22.39
C GLN A 4 -18.10 -22.76 -22.25
N LYS A 5 -18.61 -23.50 -21.26
CA LYS A 5 -19.99 -23.42 -20.80
C LYS A 5 -20.27 -21.95 -20.45
N LYS A 6 -21.28 -21.35 -21.08
CA LYS A 6 -21.67 -19.96 -20.80
C LYS A 6 -22.12 -19.89 -19.34
N ASN A 7 -21.36 -19.19 -18.50
CA ASN A 7 -21.75 -18.97 -17.11
C ASN A 7 -22.87 -17.92 -17.09
N ASN A 8 -23.93 -18.18 -16.31
CA ASN A 8 -24.98 -17.20 -16.10
C ASN A 8 -24.50 -16.11 -15.15
N THR A 9 -24.96 -14.87 -15.34
CA THR A 9 -24.92 -13.85 -14.29
C THR A 9 -25.79 -14.31 -13.12
N THR A 10 -25.28 -14.21 -11.90
CA THR A 10 -25.98 -14.66 -10.69
C THR A 10 -25.98 -13.58 -9.62
N THR A 11 -26.94 -13.68 -8.69
CA THR A 11 -26.87 -12.98 -7.41
C THR A 11 -25.76 -13.56 -6.52
N ASP A 12 -25.49 -12.94 -5.37
CA ASP A 12 -24.54 -13.45 -4.37
C ASP A 12 -24.96 -14.80 -3.77
N ALA A 13 -26.26 -15.13 -3.82
CA ALA A 13 -26.80 -16.43 -3.43
C ALA A 13 -26.71 -17.49 -4.55
N GLY A 14 -26.14 -17.15 -5.71
CA GLY A 14 -25.97 -18.05 -6.86
C GLY A 14 -27.24 -18.24 -7.71
N ILE A 15 -28.26 -17.39 -7.54
CA ILE A 15 -29.51 -17.46 -8.30
C ILE A 15 -29.28 -16.81 -9.67
N PRO A 16 -29.60 -17.47 -10.80
CA PRO A 16 -29.50 -16.85 -12.12
C PRO A 16 -30.36 -15.59 -12.22
N VAL A 17 -29.75 -14.52 -12.71
CA VAL A 17 -30.40 -13.21 -12.88
C VAL A 17 -31.10 -13.18 -14.24
N ALA A 18 -32.31 -12.64 -14.27
CA ALA A 18 -33.10 -12.55 -15.49
C ALA A 18 -32.65 -11.40 -16.43
N SER A 19 -32.18 -10.29 -15.85
CA SER A 19 -31.71 -9.09 -16.56
C SER A 19 -30.69 -8.36 -15.69
N ASP A 20 -29.53 -8.02 -16.25
CA ASP A 20 -28.49 -7.17 -15.65
C ASP A 20 -28.43 -5.75 -16.27
N GLU A 21 -29.27 -5.47 -17.26
CA GLU A 21 -29.33 -4.18 -17.95
C GLU A 21 -30.52 -3.30 -17.50
N HIS A 22 -31.59 -3.93 -17.01
CA HIS A 22 -32.85 -3.27 -16.69
C HIS A 22 -33.32 -3.61 -15.28
N SER A 23 -33.64 -2.57 -14.51
CA SER A 23 -34.35 -2.69 -13.23
C SER A 23 -35.81 -3.10 -13.43
N LEU A 24 -36.39 -3.73 -12.42
CA LEU A 24 -37.80 -4.07 -12.39
C LEU A 24 -38.66 -2.83 -12.07
N THR A 25 -39.59 -2.52 -12.97
CA THR A 25 -40.44 -1.32 -12.90
C THR A 25 -41.93 -1.64 -13.03
N VAL A 26 -42.79 -0.71 -12.62
CA VAL A 26 -44.26 -0.78 -12.87
C VAL A 26 -44.57 -0.24 -14.27
N GLY A 27 -44.39 -1.07 -15.30
CA GLY A 27 -44.52 -0.68 -16.71
C GLY A 27 -43.23 -0.05 -17.27
N PRO A 28 -43.16 0.21 -18.59
CA PRO A 28 -41.90 0.60 -19.26
C PRO A 28 -41.21 1.85 -18.68
N ASP A 29 -41.98 2.84 -18.25
CA ASP A 29 -41.49 4.12 -17.71
C ASP A 29 -41.95 4.36 -16.26
N GLY A 30 -42.29 3.29 -15.53
CA GLY A 30 -42.78 3.36 -14.17
C GLY A 30 -41.68 3.43 -13.09
N PRO A 31 -42.06 3.62 -11.82
CA PRO A 31 -41.12 3.56 -10.71
C PRO A 31 -40.51 2.16 -10.55
N ILE A 32 -39.27 2.13 -10.06
CA ILE A 32 -38.57 0.91 -9.66
C ILE A 32 -39.23 0.35 -8.38
N VAL A 33 -39.38 -0.97 -8.33
CA VAL A 33 -39.99 -1.67 -7.19
C VAL A 33 -38.94 -2.14 -6.18
N LEU A 34 -39.28 -2.08 -4.89
CA LEU A 34 -38.36 -2.48 -3.81
C LEU A 34 -37.99 -3.98 -3.83
N HIS A 35 -38.81 -4.83 -4.45
CA HIS A 35 -38.51 -6.27 -4.55
C HIS A 35 -37.59 -6.62 -5.72
N ASP A 36 -37.04 -5.63 -6.42
CA ASP A 36 -35.87 -5.83 -7.28
C ASP A 36 -34.62 -6.11 -6.43
N HIS A 37 -34.55 -7.34 -5.91
CA HIS A 37 -33.49 -7.74 -4.99
C HIS A 37 -32.09 -7.67 -5.62
N TYR A 38 -31.97 -7.92 -6.93
CA TYR A 38 -30.68 -7.89 -7.62
C TYR A 38 -30.16 -6.45 -7.74
N LEU A 39 -31.01 -5.49 -8.09
CA LEU A 39 -30.64 -4.08 -8.07
C LEU A 39 -30.15 -3.64 -6.69
N LEU A 40 -30.91 -3.97 -5.64
CA LEU A 40 -30.56 -3.59 -4.27
C LEU A 40 -29.24 -4.23 -3.81
N GLU A 41 -29.02 -5.50 -4.16
CA GLU A 41 -27.78 -6.23 -3.89
C GLU A 41 -26.57 -5.56 -4.55
N GLN A 42 -26.65 -5.28 -5.86
CA GLN A 42 -25.57 -4.61 -6.60
C GLN A 42 -25.25 -3.23 -6.03
N MET A 43 -26.28 -2.42 -5.73
CA MET A 43 -26.10 -1.10 -5.11
C MET A 43 -25.51 -1.21 -3.71
N ALA A 44 -25.92 -2.21 -2.92
CA ALA A 44 -25.40 -2.43 -1.58
C ALA A 44 -23.91 -2.83 -1.59
N ASN A 45 -23.50 -3.68 -2.53
CA ASN A 45 -22.11 -4.07 -2.73
C ASN A 45 -21.28 -2.88 -3.19
N PHE A 46 -21.72 -2.16 -4.24
CA PHE A 46 -21.03 -0.96 -4.76
C PHE A 46 -20.78 0.09 -3.67
N ASN A 47 -21.81 0.41 -2.87
CA ASN A 47 -21.70 1.39 -1.79
C ASN A 47 -20.72 0.98 -0.67
N ARG A 48 -20.23 -0.27 -0.67
CA ARG A 48 -19.33 -0.84 0.34
C ARG A 48 -17.97 -1.27 -0.22
N GLU A 49 -17.67 -0.98 -1.48
CA GLU A 49 -16.39 -1.36 -2.10
C GLU A 49 -15.18 -0.68 -1.45
N MET A 50 -15.35 0.57 -0.99
CA MET A 50 -14.25 1.37 -0.47
C MET A 50 -13.94 1.04 0.99
N ILE A 51 -12.69 0.67 1.27
CA ILE A 51 -12.13 0.53 2.62
C ILE A 51 -11.21 1.73 2.94
N PRO A 52 -10.93 2.03 4.22
CA PRO A 52 -10.01 3.09 4.57
C PRO A 52 -8.60 2.89 3.97
N ASP A 53 -8.03 3.98 3.45
CA ASP A 53 -6.66 4.01 2.97
C ASP A 53 -5.65 3.78 4.11
N ARG A 54 -4.44 3.33 3.75
CA ARG A 54 -3.32 3.26 4.70
C ARG A 54 -2.88 4.66 5.13
N GLN A 55 -2.55 4.82 6.41
CA GLN A 55 -2.01 6.05 6.97
C GLN A 55 -0.63 5.78 7.62
N PRO A 56 0.51 6.14 6.97
CA PRO A 56 0.68 6.66 5.61
C PRO A 56 0.82 5.52 4.56
N HIS A 57 1.39 5.80 3.39
CA HIS A 57 1.66 4.82 2.32
C HIS A 57 0.41 4.28 1.57
N ALA A 58 -0.58 5.13 1.36
CA ALA A 58 -1.82 4.79 0.65
C ALA A 58 -1.55 4.37 -0.81
N LYS A 59 -0.85 5.21 -1.58
CA LYS A 59 -0.50 4.94 -2.98
C LYS A 59 0.64 3.92 -3.07
N GLY A 60 0.47 2.87 -3.86
CA GLY A 60 1.52 1.87 -4.05
C GLY A 60 1.23 0.83 -5.12
N SER A 61 2.22 -0.05 -5.32
CA SER A 61 2.16 -1.17 -6.27
C SER A 61 2.73 -2.41 -5.61
N GLY A 62 2.28 -3.60 -5.99
CA GLY A 62 2.75 -4.86 -5.42
C GLY A 62 3.12 -5.88 -6.48
N ALA A 63 3.99 -6.82 -6.10
CA ALA A 63 4.36 -7.97 -6.93
C ALA A 63 4.71 -9.15 -6.04
N PHE A 64 4.47 -10.37 -6.53
CA PHE A 64 4.96 -11.59 -5.91
C PHE A 64 6.31 -12.00 -6.53
N GLY A 65 7.08 -12.76 -5.78
CA GLY A 65 8.37 -13.29 -6.22
C GLY A 65 8.90 -14.32 -5.24
N TYR A 66 10.21 -14.47 -5.21
CA TYR A 66 10.88 -15.31 -4.22
C TYR A 66 12.18 -14.67 -3.74
N PHE A 67 12.61 -15.08 -2.56
CA PHE A 67 13.93 -14.85 -2.00
C PHE A 67 14.72 -16.16 -2.02
N GLU A 68 16.00 -16.08 -2.34
CA GLU A 68 16.91 -17.23 -2.43
C GLU A 68 18.20 -16.92 -1.68
N VAL A 69 18.56 -17.80 -0.75
CA VAL A 69 19.81 -17.67 0.02
C VAL A 69 20.99 -18.05 -0.86
N THR A 70 21.90 -17.10 -1.07
CA THR A 70 23.11 -17.30 -1.88
C THR A 70 24.38 -17.46 -1.05
N HIS A 71 24.37 -16.98 0.21
CA HIS A 71 25.51 -17.01 1.12
C HIS A 71 25.05 -17.46 2.50
N ASP A 72 25.90 -18.23 3.19
CA ASP A 72 25.60 -18.75 4.53
C ASP A 72 25.83 -17.67 5.60
N VAL A 73 24.79 -17.37 6.37
CA VAL A 73 24.79 -16.44 7.51
C VAL A 73 24.33 -17.12 8.80
N SER A 74 24.29 -18.46 8.83
CA SER A 74 23.79 -19.26 9.95
C SER A 74 24.60 -19.06 11.24
N ALA A 75 25.84 -18.57 11.15
CA ALA A 75 26.63 -18.13 12.29
C ALA A 75 26.01 -16.94 13.07
N TYR A 76 25.14 -16.16 12.42
CA TYR A 76 24.55 -14.95 13.00
C TYR A 76 23.08 -15.11 13.34
N THR A 77 22.34 -15.97 12.64
CA THR A 77 20.90 -16.15 12.87
C THR A 77 20.46 -17.58 12.61
N LYS A 78 19.53 -18.05 13.44
CA LYS A 78 18.87 -19.36 13.28
C LYS A 78 17.56 -19.31 12.48
N ALA A 79 17.13 -18.13 12.01
CA ALA A 79 15.85 -17.98 11.33
C ALA A 79 15.79 -18.81 10.04
N ALA A 80 14.71 -19.57 9.83
CA ALA A 80 14.60 -20.51 8.71
C ALA A 80 14.78 -19.85 7.34
N VAL A 81 14.27 -18.62 7.16
CA VAL A 81 14.34 -17.86 5.91
C VAL A 81 15.77 -17.57 5.44
N PHE A 82 16.74 -17.55 6.34
CA PHE A 82 18.15 -17.24 6.03
C PHE A 82 19.08 -18.46 6.05
N GLN A 83 18.54 -19.68 6.23
CA GLN A 83 19.37 -20.88 6.23
C GLN A 83 19.85 -21.24 4.82
N PRO A 84 21.03 -21.88 4.66
CA PRO A 84 21.57 -22.24 3.35
C PRO A 84 20.60 -23.07 2.51
N LYS A 85 20.59 -22.80 1.19
CA LYS A 85 19.72 -23.47 0.20
C LYS A 85 18.21 -23.23 0.40
N THR A 86 17.83 -22.29 1.26
CA THR A 86 16.43 -21.88 1.42
C THR A 86 15.99 -21.00 0.25
N LYS A 87 14.82 -21.33 -0.31
CA LYS A 87 14.04 -20.49 -1.21
C LYS A 87 12.68 -20.22 -0.57
N THR A 88 12.28 -18.97 -0.47
CA THR A 88 11.06 -18.54 0.23
C THR A 88 10.22 -17.66 -0.69
N ASP A 89 8.93 -17.96 -0.84
CA ASP A 89 8.01 -17.11 -1.60
C ASP A 89 7.86 -15.76 -0.90
N THR A 90 7.74 -14.70 -1.70
CA THR A 90 7.66 -13.33 -1.19
C THR A 90 6.57 -12.50 -1.86
N LEU A 91 6.08 -11.52 -1.11
CA LEU A 91 5.28 -10.40 -1.61
C LEU A 91 6.03 -9.11 -1.31
N ILE A 92 6.18 -8.26 -2.32
CA ILE A 92 6.67 -6.89 -2.15
C ILE A 92 5.53 -5.89 -2.35
N ARG A 93 5.51 -4.84 -1.54
CA ARG A 93 4.72 -3.63 -1.79
C ARG A 93 5.61 -2.39 -1.77
N PHE A 94 5.61 -1.70 -2.90
CA PHE A 94 6.17 -0.35 -3.05
C PHE A 94 5.11 0.71 -2.78
N SER A 95 5.53 1.89 -2.32
CA SER A 95 4.59 2.99 -2.08
C SER A 95 5.28 4.35 -2.01
N THR A 96 4.54 5.43 -2.24
CA THR A 96 4.89 6.76 -1.70
C THR A 96 4.45 6.85 -0.23
N VAL A 97 4.55 8.00 0.43
CA VAL A 97 4.26 8.15 1.87
C VAL A 97 3.06 9.08 2.10
N ALA A 98 3.21 10.36 1.73
CA ALA A 98 2.32 11.41 2.20
C ALA A 98 1.01 11.48 1.41
N GLY A 99 1.06 11.16 0.12
CA GLY A 99 -0.09 11.24 -0.79
C GLY A 99 -1.19 10.23 -0.49
N GLU A 100 -2.42 10.56 -0.89
CA GLU A 100 -3.58 9.68 -0.86
C GLU A 100 -3.51 8.61 -1.97
N SER A 101 -4.45 7.65 -2.00
CA SER A 101 -4.52 6.60 -3.04
C SER A 101 -4.56 7.13 -4.49
N GLY A 102 -5.10 8.32 -4.71
CA GLY A 102 -5.15 9.01 -6.00
C GLY A 102 -3.89 9.83 -6.36
N SER A 103 -2.89 9.90 -5.49
CA SER A 103 -1.72 10.75 -5.72
C SER A 103 -0.79 10.23 -6.84
N PRO A 104 0.02 11.11 -7.48
CA PRO A 104 1.02 10.70 -8.47
C PRO A 104 2.19 9.92 -7.86
N ASP A 105 2.63 8.87 -8.55
CA ASP A 105 3.79 8.06 -8.13
C ASP A 105 5.13 8.83 -8.16
N THR A 106 5.19 9.93 -8.91
CA THR A 106 6.41 10.70 -9.22
C THR A 106 6.62 11.91 -8.32
N TRP A 107 5.86 12.06 -7.23
CA TRP A 107 6.12 13.09 -6.22
C TRP A 107 7.43 12.84 -5.46
N ARG A 108 8.09 13.92 -5.03
CA ARG A 108 9.23 13.82 -4.12
C ARG A 108 8.77 13.29 -2.77
N ASP A 109 9.29 12.12 -2.39
CA ASP A 109 8.87 11.40 -1.18
C ASP A 109 9.87 10.27 -0.89
N PRO A 110 10.05 9.78 0.34
CA PRO A 110 10.59 8.44 0.53
C PRO A 110 9.71 7.42 -0.19
N ARG A 111 10.25 6.24 -0.48
CA ARG A 111 9.48 5.12 -1.02
C ARG A 111 9.46 3.97 -0.05
N GLY A 112 8.26 3.49 0.29
CA GLY A 112 8.11 2.24 1.04
C GLY A 112 8.62 1.06 0.23
N PHE A 113 9.34 0.16 0.88
CA PHE A 113 9.90 -1.07 0.33
C PHE A 113 9.62 -2.19 1.34
N ALA A 114 8.37 -2.65 1.38
CA ALA A 114 7.94 -3.66 2.34
C ALA A 114 7.98 -5.05 1.70
N LEU A 115 8.73 -5.97 2.31
CA LEU A 115 8.82 -7.37 1.93
C LEU A 115 8.15 -8.25 2.97
N LYS A 116 7.32 -9.18 2.50
CA LYS A 116 6.74 -10.28 3.28
C LYS A 116 7.33 -11.59 2.76
N PHE A 117 7.86 -12.40 3.67
CA PHE A 117 8.44 -13.72 3.40
C PHE A 117 7.54 -14.79 4.02
N TYR A 118 7.08 -15.75 3.21
CA TYR A 118 6.23 -16.84 3.66
C TYR A 118 7.09 -18.03 4.13
N THR A 119 7.64 -17.93 5.33
CA THR A 119 8.61 -18.89 5.87
C THR A 119 7.93 -20.10 6.52
N THR A 120 8.69 -21.18 6.75
CA THR A 120 8.20 -22.36 7.49
C THR A 120 7.94 -22.11 8.98
N GLU A 121 8.45 -21.00 9.52
CA GLU A 121 8.28 -20.59 10.93
C GLU A 121 7.28 -19.44 11.08
N GLY A 122 6.49 -19.17 10.03
CA GLY A 122 5.54 -18.06 9.98
C GLY A 122 6.00 -16.92 9.07
N ASN A 123 5.17 -15.90 8.93
CA ASN A 123 5.49 -14.76 8.07
C ASN A 123 6.54 -13.87 8.73
N TYR A 124 7.60 -13.56 7.98
CA TYR A 124 8.56 -12.53 8.34
C TYR A 124 8.32 -11.30 7.48
N ASP A 125 8.17 -10.12 8.09
CA ASP A 125 7.96 -8.86 7.38
C ASP A 125 9.15 -7.93 7.61
N MET A 126 9.87 -7.59 6.53
CA MET A 126 10.86 -6.53 6.52
C MET A 126 10.19 -5.27 5.94
N VAL A 127 9.68 -4.42 6.82
CA VAL A 127 8.93 -3.21 6.45
C VAL A 127 9.91 -2.04 6.30
N GLY A 128 10.58 -2.00 5.16
CA GLY A 128 11.64 -1.05 4.87
C GLY A 128 11.21 0.19 4.09
N ASN A 129 12.20 1.06 3.83
CA ASN A 129 12.11 2.20 2.92
C ASN A 129 13.27 2.19 1.93
N ASN A 130 13.21 3.05 0.92
CA ASN A 130 14.32 3.28 -0.02
C ASN A 130 15.44 4.19 0.52
N THR A 131 15.47 4.42 1.83
CA THR A 131 16.46 5.22 2.55
C THR A 131 16.93 4.46 3.81
N PRO A 132 18.24 4.54 4.16
CA PRO A 132 18.76 3.89 5.36
C PRO A 132 18.46 4.63 6.66
N VAL A 133 17.94 5.85 6.62
CA VAL A 133 17.64 6.67 7.82
C VAL A 133 16.22 7.23 7.76
N PHE A 134 15.80 7.94 8.81
CA PHE A 134 14.47 8.53 8.90
C PHE A 134 14.48 9.95 9.48
N PHE A 135 13.37 10.68 9.36
CA PHE A 135 13.26 12.08 9.78
C PHE A 135 13.24 12.28 11.30
N VAL A 136 12.78 11.27 12.03
CA VAL A 136 12.63 11.31 13.48
C VAL A 136 13.23 10.06 14.09
N ARG A 137 13.70 10.18 15.32
CA ARG A 137 14.25 9.08 16.13
C ARG A 137 13.39 8.72 17.34
N ASP A 138 12.30 9.46 17.55
CA ASP A 138 11.33 9.23 18.61
C ASP A 138 9.94 9.00 17.97
N PRO A 139 9.28 7.86 18.23
CA PRO A 139 7.98 7.55 17.63
C PRO A 139 6.88 8.52 18.06
N LEU A 140 6.99 9.19 19.21
CA LEU A 140 6.01 10.20 19.65
C LEU A 140 5.86 11.34 18.64
N LYS A 141 6.96 11.69 17.95
CA LYS A 141 6.96 12.75 16.92
C LYS A 141 6.34 12.30 15.59
N PHE A 142 6.07 11.01 15.38
CA PHE A 142 5.68 10.48 14.07
C PHE A 142 4.36 11.07 13.56
N GLN A 143 3.33 11.17 14.42
CA GLN A 143 2.05 11.76 14.03
C GLN A 143 2.17 13.25 13.66
N HIS A 144 2.98 14.01 14.40
CA HIS A 144 3.25 15.42 14.12
C HIS A 144 4.00 15.57 12.79
N PHE A 145 4.99 14.72 12.54
CA PHE A 145 5.68 14.63 11.25
C PHE A 145 4.71 14.31 10.12
N ILE A 146 3.89 13.26 10.22
CA ILE A 146 2.98 12.88 9.13
C ILE A 146 1.93 13.96 8.86
N HIS A 147 1.42 14.65 9.89
CA HIS A 147 0.54 15.80 9.70
C HIS A 147 1.23 16.94 8.96
N SER A 148 2.50 17.25 9.28
CA SER A 148 3.24 18.32 8.60
C SER A 148 3.54 18.03 7.13
N GLN A 149 3.53 16.76 6.71
CA GLN A 149 3.75 16.37 5.31
C GLN A 149 2.46 16.27 4.48
N LYS A 150 1.29 16.33 5.12
CA LYS A 150 -0.03 16.12 4.52
C LYS A 150 -0.73 17.46 4.25
N ARG A 151 -2.06 17.44 4.29
CA ARG A 151 -2.93 18.59 4.01
C ARG A 151 -3.30 19.30 5.31
N ARG A 152 -3.49 20.61 5.24
CA ARG A 152 -4.11 21.36 6.34
C ARG A 152 -5.56 20.90 6.53
N ALA A 153 -6.00 20.92 7.77
CA ALA A 153 -7.37 20.53 8.13
C ALA A 153 -8.43 21.56 7.70
N ASP A 154 -8.05 22.84 7.60
CA ASP A 154 -8.98 23.94 7.28
C ASP A 154 -9.32 24.03 5.79
N ASN A 155 -8.37 23.74 4.90
CA ASN A 155 -8.55 23.93 3.45
C ASN A 155 -8.19 22.71 2.59
N GLY A 156 -7.66 21.63 3.18
CA GLY A 156 -7.30 20.42 2.43
C GLY A 156 -6.12 20.59 1.46
N LEU A 157 -5.32 21.65 1.57
CA LEU A 157 -4.15 21.90 0.72
C LEU A 157 -2.86 21.45 1.40
N ARG A 158 -1.84 21.08 0.62
CA ARG A 158 -0.48 20.89 1.15
C ARG A 158 0.12 22.25 1.49
N ASP A 159 0.94 22.29 2.52
CA ASP A 159 1.48 23.53 3.08
C ASP A 159 2.99 23.37 3.31
N HIS A 160 3.79 24.22 2.64
CA HIS A 160 5.23 24.22 2.79
C HIS A 160 5.69 24.83 4.12
N ASP A 161 4.94 25.76 4.69
CA ASP A 161 5.25 26.33 6.00
C ASP A 161 5.12 25.25 7.07
N MET A 162 4.04 24.45 7.06
CA MET A 162 3.90 23.30 7.99
C MET A 162 5.08 22.31 7.86
N GLN A 163 5.44 21.96 6.62
CA GLN A 163 6.51 21.00 6.33
C GLN A 163 7.87 21.51 6.84
N TRP A 164 8.25 22.73 6.49
CA TRP A 164 9.54 23.30 6.85
C TRP A 164 9.62 23.74 8.32
N ASP A 165 8.52 24.21 8.91
CA ASP A 165 8.45 24.51 10.35
C ASP A 165 8.80 23.26 11.17
N PHE A 166 8.17 22.11 10.86
CA PHE A 166 8.50 20.86 11.56
C PHE A 166 9.96 20.45 11.37
N TRP A 167 10.49 20.47 10.13
CA TRP A 167 11.86 20.04 9.86
C TRP A 167 12.91 20.95 10.50
N THR A 168 12.70 22.26 10.48
CA THR A 168 13.65 23.22 11.06
C THR A 168 13.63 23.23 12.59
N LEU A 169 12.47 22.95 13.21
CA LEU A 169 12.34 22.78 14.66
C LEU A 169 12.69 21.36 15.15
N SER A 170 12.86 20.39 14.26
CA SER A 170 13.35 19.03 14.57
C SER A 170 14.63 18.74 13.79
N PRO A 171 15.78 19.30 14.21
CA PRO A 171 17.04 19.24 13.45
C PRO A 171 17.59 17.82 13.28
N GLU A 172 17.12 16.82 14.04
CA GLU A 172 17.41 15.41 13.77
C GLU A 172 16.95 14.94 12.38
N SER A 173 16.03 15.66 11.74
CA SER A 173 15.52 15.38 10.40
C SER A 173 16.52 15.70 9.29
N ALA A 174 17.54 16.53 9.57
CA ALA A 174 18.42 17.11 8.56
C ALA A 174 19.07 16.08 7.63
N HIS A 175 19.50 14.93 8.17
CA HIS A 175 20.11 13.86 7.37
C HIS A 175 19.12 13.28 6.34
N GLN A 176 17.90 12.96 6.77
CA GLN A 176 16.88 12.42 5.87
C GLN A 176 16.33 13.50 4.91
N VAL A 177 16.25 14.77 5.33
CA VAL A 177 15.88 15.88 4.44
C VAL A 177 16.90 16.04 3.32
N ALA A 178 18.21 15.98 3.63
CA ALA A 178 19.26 16.03 2.60
C ALA A 178 19.13 14.88 1.58
N TRP A 179 18.82 13.65 2.05
CA TRP A 179 18.55 12.52 1.17
C TRP A 179 17.31 12.76 0.29
N LEU A 180 16.20 13.19 0.90
CA LEU A 180 14.92 13.42 0.23
C LEU A 180 15.03 14.50 -0.84
N MET A 181 15.78 15.57 -0.59
CA MET A 181 15.91 16.70 -1.52
C MET A 181 16.89 16.43 -2.67
N GLY A 182 17.76 15.41 -2.56
CA GLY A 182 18.58 14.95 -3.67
C GLY A 182 17.81 14.18 -4.76
N ASP A 183 18.50 13.73 -5.80
CA ASP A 183 17.89 13.02 -6.95
C ASP A 183 17.17 11.72 -6.54
N ARG A 184 17.62 11.07 -5.46
CA ARG A 184 17.01 9.85 -4.92
C ARG A 184 15.61 10.05 -4.34
N GLY A 185 15.20 11.30 -4.10
CA GLY A 185 13.84 11.63 -3.65
C GLY A 185 12.75 11.40 -4.70
N ILE A 186 13.13 11.23 -5.97
CA ILE A 186 12.21 10.88 -7.08
C ILE A 186 12.86 9.76 -7.91
N PRO A 187 12.77 8.49 -7.46
CA PRO A 187 13.28 7.37 -8.25
C PRO A 187 12.58 7.27 -9.61
N LYS A 188 13.31 6.89 -10.67
CA LYS A 188 12.76 6.76 -12.02
C LYS A 188 11.61 5.74 -12.09
N THR A 189 11.76 4.61 -11.41
CA THR A 189 10.75 3.55 -11.27
C THR A 189 10.95 2.81 -9.95
N TRP A 190 9.98 1.97 -9.55
CA TRP A 190 10.12 1.05 -8.41
C TRP A 190 11.31 0.09 -8.51
N ARG A 191 11.77 -0.19 -9.73
CA ARG A 191 12.90 -1.09 -9.99
C ARG A 191 14.26 -0.40 -9.88
N ASN A 192 14.28 0.93 -9.76
CA ASN A 192 15.50 1.76 -9.77
C ASN A 192 15.67 2.49 -8.43
N MET A 193 15.59 1.74 -7.33
CA MET A 193 15.86 2.22 -5.99
C MET A 193 16.32 1.04 -5.12
N ASN A 194 17.03 1.33 -4.03
CA ASN A 194 17.41 0.33 -3.04
C ASN A 194 16.27 0.15 -2.01
N GLY A 195 16.37 -0.90 -1.20
CA GLY A 195 15.53 -1.11 -0.02
C GLY A 195 16.40 -1.32 1.21
N TYR A 196 15.99 -0.76 2.34
CA TYR A 196 16.71 -0.81 3.62
C TYR A 196 15.74 -1.10 4.75
N SER A 197 16.19 -1.84 5.76
CA SER A 197 15.46 -2.01 7.02
C SER A 197 15.35 -0.71 7.81
N SER A 198 16.27 0.23 7.53
CA SER A 198 16.53 1.52 8.22
C SER A 198 16.96 1.36 9.68
N HIS A 199 16.24 0.54 10.45
CA HIS A 199 16.53 0.24 11.84
C HIS A 199 17.61 -0.83 11.98
N THR A 200 18.34 -0.76 13.09
CA THR A 200 19.14 -1.86 13.61
C THR A 200 18.21 -2.94 14.17
N TYR A 201 18.43 -4.18 13.73
CA TYR A 201 17.78 -5.36 14.28
C TYR A 201 18.80 -6.22 15.02
N MET A 202 18.30 -7.17 15.81
CA MET A 202 19.12 -8.18 16.46
C MET A 202 18.84 -9.53 15.82
N TRP A 203 19.91 -10.18 15.40
CA TRP A 203 19.94 -11.55 14.93
C TRP A 203 20.65 -12.42 15.96
#